data_AF-A0A3N1T4I9-F1
#
_entry.id   AF-A0A3N1T4I9-F1
#
_cell.length_a   1.000
_cell.length_b   1.000
_cell.length_c   1.000
_cell.angle_alpha   90.00
_cell.angle_beta   90.00
_cell.angle_gamma   90.00
#
_symmetry.space_group_name_H-M   'P 1'
#
loop_
_entity.id
_entity.type
_entity.pdbx_description
1 polymer ?
#
loop_
_entity_poly.entity_id
_entity_poly.type
_entity_poly.pdbx_seq_one_letter_code
_entity_poly.pdbx_strand_id
1 'polypeptide(L)'
;MWKSCLGALSAFILGAVCAVPSAEAAEAKNLQVMSWNMCGVERSTYHCGNYGTPEQKIGVVKYHVLNSYVQAALLQEVCQEDLALLMDELGTGWSANFAPYQWSQDGVKWNSRCGDDDGRAAVPGTAIVVKGGMTGARTYPTTQPWTGQQSPFQCATATYWGVTLCNVHAARLGSNPDHPEWDYRDDQFAEIKAVVNTFPRTVFGGDFNSLSPDAPGNTAAWVWPEGLYSTGDGTPGYQECDQTGASRTGRPTYDNSTAKLDYLFSSEPRRWCVVADSAFSDHHVVIESVSVA
;
A
#
# COMPACT_ATOMS: atom_id res chain seq x y z
N MET A 1 58.92 56.69 47.57
CA MET A 1 58.98 57.54 46.37
C MET A 1 58.15 56.86 45.29
N TRP A 2 57.05 57.51 44.89
CA TRP A 2 56.25 57.34 43.65
C TRP A 2 55.64 55.97 43.32
N LYS A 3 54.43 55.84 42.79
CA LYS A 3 53.21 56.64 42.70
C LYS A 3 52.21 55.67 42.03
N SER A 4 51.00 55.58 42.56
CA SER A 4 49.90 54.82 41.98
C SER A 4 49.47 55.38 40.62
N CYS A 5 49.05 54.52 39.70
CA CYS A 5 48.08 54.84 38.65
C CYS A 5 47.09 53.67 38.52
N LEU A 6 45.92 53.84 39.13
CA LEU A 6 44.69 53.16 38.71
C LEU A 6 44.35 53.66 37.29
N GLY A 7 44.23 52.73 36.34
CA GLY A 7 43.66 52.97 35.03
C GLY A 7 42.42 52.11 34.87
N ALA A 8 41.25 52.75 34.83
CA ALA A 8 39.98 52.11 34.52
C ALA A 8 39.96 51.69 33.04
N LEU A 9 39.80 50.39 32.77
CA LEU A 9 39.42 49.89 31.45
C LEU A 9 37.96 49.47 31.50
N SER A 10 37.08 50.32 30.97
CA SER A 10 35.73 49.93 30.57
C SER A 10 35.83 49.10 29.30
N ALA A 11 35.82 47.78 29.43
CA ALA A 11 35.74 46.87 28.30
C ALA A 11 34.27 46.76 27.84
N PHE A 12 33.94 47.42 26.71
CA PHE A 12 32.76 47.08 25.92
C PHE A 12 32.96 45.66 25.37
N ILE A 13 32.39 44.66 26.03
CA ILE A 13 32.23 43.33 25.44
C ILE A 13 31.12 43.45 24.40
N LEU A 14 31.48 43.73 23.15
CA LEU A 14 30.64 43.39 22.02
C LEU A 14 30.52 41.87 22.02
N GLY A 15 29.45 41.36 22.62
CA GLY A 15 29.03 39.98 22.47
C GLY A 15 28.69 39.75 21.01
N ALA A 16 29.66 39.25 20.25
CA ALA A 16 29.39 38.64 18.95
C ALA A 16 28.49 37.43 19.22
N VAL A 17 27.18 37.63 19.05
CA VAL A 17 26.22 36.54 18.99
C VAL A 17 26.59 35.75 17.75
N CYS A 18 27.31 34.64 17.93
CA CYS A 18 27.47 33.65 16.89
C CYS A 18 26.06 33.18 16.54
N ALA A 19 25.51 33.67 15.43
CA ALA A 19 24.31 33.11 14.85
C ALA A 19 24.63 31.65 14.53
N VAL A 20 24.09 30.74 15.33
CA VAL A 20 24.13 29.32 15.01
C VAL A 20 23.34 29.21 13.70
N PRO A 21 23.95 28.73 12.61
CA PRO A 21 23.19 28.53 11.38
C PRO A 21 22.02 27.61 11.73
N SER A 22 20.79 28.08 11.49
CA SER A 22 19.62 27.19 11.54
C SER A 22 19.95 26.01 10.64
N ALA A 23 19.93 24.80 11.22
CA ALA A 23 20.04 23.60 10.43
C ALA A 23 18.92 23.65 9.38
N GLU A 24 19.30 23.82 8.11
CA GLU A 24 18.36 23.68 7.00
C GLU A 24 17.73 22.30 7.12
N ALA A 25 16.39 22.26 7.15
CA ALA A 25 15.68 21.01 7.16
C ALA A 25 16.10 20.22 5.91
N ALA A 26 16.49 18.95 6.09
CA ALA A 26 16.86 18.10 4.98
C ALA A 26 15.73 18.06 3.95
N GLU A 27 16.07 18.09 2.66
CA GLU A 27 15.07 17.99 1.60
C GLU A 27 14.29 16.69 1.76
N ALA A 28 12.96 16.79 1.70
CA ALA A 28 12.08 15.63 1.82
C ALA A 28 12.40 14.61 0.71
N LYS A 29 12.58 13.35 1.11
CA LYS A 29 12.77 12.23 0.20
C LYS A 29 11.47 11.94 -0.54
N ASN A 30 11.56 11.39 -1.74
CA ASN A 30 10.39 10.89 -2.46
C ASN A 30 10.29 9.37 -2.31
N LEU A 31 9.06 8.88 -2.11
CA LEU A 31 8.72 7.46 -2.16
C LEU A 31 7.58 7.27 -3.18
N GLN A 32 7.85 6.48 -4.22
CA GLN A 32 6.87 6.00 -5.18
C GLN A 32 6.41 4.59 -4.79
N VAL A 33 5.15 4.47 -4.41
CA VAL A 33 4.51 3.21 -4.05
C VAL A 33 3.55 2.81 -5.16
N MET A 34 3.70 1.58 -5.64
CA MET A 34 2.79 0.95 -6.58
C MET A 34 1.86 0.00 -5.84
N SER A 35 0.60 -0.06 -6.22
CA SER A 35 -0.33 -1.13 -5.87
C SER A 35 -0.81 -1.80 -7.14
N TRP A 36 -0.87 -3.14 -7.12
CA TRP A 36 -1.37 -3.89 -8.27
C TRP A 36 -1.85 -5.29 -7.86
N ASN A 37 -3.13 -5.58 -8.11
CA ASN A 37 -3.60 -6.95 -8.18
C ASN A 37 -3.05 -7.55 -9.48
N MET A 38 -2.15 -8.53 -9.37
CA MET A 38 -1.45 -9.11 -10.52
C MET A 38 -2.32 -10.11 -11.28
N CYS A 39 -3.45 -10.53 -10.71
CA CYS A 39 -4.28 -11.61 -11.23
C CYS A 39 -3.43 -12.87 -11.51
N GLY A 40 -2.48 -13.19 -10.63
CA GLY A 40 -1.52 -14.30 -10.82
C GLY A 40 -2.12 -15.67 -10.53
N VAL A 41 -3.32 -15.73 -9.96
CA VAL A 41 -4.00 -16.97 -9.55
C VAL A 41 -4.77 -17.57 -10.73
N GLU A 42 -4.14 -18.48 -11.45
CA GLU A 42 -4.68 -19.16 -12.64
C GLU A 42 -5.82 -20.17 -12.36
N ARG A 43 -6.40 -20.20 -11.15
CA ARG A 43 -7.61 -20.98 -10.88
C ARG A 43 -8.75 -20.55 -11.80
N SER A 44 -9.51 -21.51 -12.31
CA SER A 44 -10.66 -21.23 -13.20
C SER A 44 -11.70 -20.30 -12.56
N THR A 45 -11.87 -20.36 -11.23
CA THR A 45 -12.80 -19.52 -10.47
C THR A 45 -12.32 -18.08 -10.27
N TYR A 46 -11.04 -17.77 -10.58
CA TYR A 46 -10.46 -16.43 -10.48
C TYR A 46 -10.53 -15.68 -11.82
N HIS A 47 -10.80 -16.38 -12.92
CA HIS A 47 -10.84 -15.82 -14.27
C HIS A 47 -9.53 -15.17 -14.76
N CYS A 48 -8.42 -15.49 -14.08
CA CYS A 48 -7.10 -14.95 -14.39
C CYS A 48 -6.30 -15.72 -15.43
N GLY A 49 -6.74 -16.93 -15.82
CA GLY A 49 -5.96 -17.85 -16.68
C GLY A 49 -5.66 -17.33 -18.09
N ASN A 50 -6.30 -16.25 -18.54
CA ASN A 50 -6.04 -15.63 -19.84
C ASN A 50 -5.14 -14.38 -19.76
N TYR A 51 -4.72 -13.98 -18.56
CA TYR A 51 -3.95 -12.75 -18.35
C TYR A 51 -2.47 -13.04 -18.19
N GLY A 52 -1.71 -12.92 -19.29
CA GLY A 52 -0.24 -12.90 -19.32
C GLY A 52 0.48 -14.10 -18.71
N THR A 53 1.79 -14.20 -18.94
CA THR A 53 2.67 -15.14 -18.23
C THR A 53 3.25 -14.49 -16.97
N PRO A 54 3.78 -15.28 -16.00
CA PRO A 54 4.53 -14.73 -14.87
C PRO A 54 5.59 -13.70 -15.27
N GLU A 55 6.40 -13.98 -16.30
CA GLU A 55 7.47 -13.09 -16.77
C GLU A 55 6.91 -11.77 -17.32
N GLN A 56 5.77 -11.81 -18.02
CA GLN A 56 5.12 -10.61 -18.52
C GLN A 56 4.63 -9.72 -17.37
N LYS A 57 4.06 -10.31 -16.32
CA LYS A 57 3.60 -9.58 -15.13
C LYS A 57 4.77 -8.99 -14.35
N ILE A 58 5.84 -9.74 -14.16
CA ILE A 58 7.09 -9.27 -13.56
C ILE A 58 7.67 -8.11 -14.38
N GLY A 59 7.57 -8.21 -15.72
CA GLY A 59 7.92 -7.15 -16.65
C GLY A 59 7.19 -5.83 -16.38
N VAL A 60 5.91 -5.86 -15.97
CA VAL A 60 5.14 -4.65 -15.59
C VAL A 60 5.75 -3.99 -14.35
N VAL A 61 6.03 -4.78 -13.30
CA VAL A 61 6.66 -4.26 -12.08
C VAL A 61 8.00 -3.60 -12.41
N LYS A 62 8.84 -4.30 -13.19
CA LYS A 62 10.15 -3.78 -13.60
C LYS A 62 10.05 -2.53 -14.47
N TYR A 63 9.06 -2.49 -15.37
CA TYR A 63 8.80 -1.32 -16.18
C TYR A 63 8.57 -0.08 -15.30
N HIS A 64 7.73 -0.20 -14.26
CA HIS A 64 7.46 0.93 -13.36
C HIS A 64 8.62 1.24 -12.41
N VAL A 65 9.42 0.25 -12.01
CA VAL A 65 10.68 0.49 -11.30
C VAL A 65 11.63 1.36 -12.13
N LEU A 66 11.74 1.09 -13.43
CA LEU A 66 12.68 1.78 -14.32
C LEU A 66 12.16 3.13 -14.85
N ASN A 67 10.86 3.24 -15.13
CA ASN A 67 10.29 4.39 -15.84
C ASN A 67 9.46 5.31 -14.94
N SER A 68 8.88 4.77 -13.87
CA SER A 68 8.10 5.52 -12.88
C SER A 68 8.82 5.66 -11.53
N TYR A 69 10.07 5.19 -11.46
CA TYR A 69 10.91 5.18 -10.26
C TYR A 69 10.25 4.51 -9.05
N VAL A 70 9.35 3.54 -9.27
CA VAL A 70 8.72 2.78 -8.18
C VAL A 70 9.81 2.18 -7.27
N GLN A 71 9.72 2.46 -5.97
CA GLN A 71 10.63 1.88 -4.98
C GLN A 71 9.94 0.95 -3.99
N ALA A 72 8.61 0.90 -4.00
CA ALA A 72 7.82 -0.05 -3.23
C ALA A 72 6.64 -0.55 -4.06
N ALA A 73 6.30 -1.84 -3.93
CA ALA A 73 5.13 -2.44 -4.54
C ALA A 73 4.29 -3.21 -3.50
N LEU A 74 2.97 -3.00 -3.55
CA LEU A 74 1.95 -3.72 -2.83
C LEU A 74 1.23 -4.62 -3.84
N LEU A 75 1.59 -5.90 -3.86
CA LEU A 75 1.11 -6.84 -4.86
C LEU A 75 0.02 -7.72 -4.26
N GLN A 76 -1.11 -7.87 -4.94
CA GLN A 76 -2.16 -8.82 -4.60
C GLN A 76 -2.22 -9.92 -5.66
N GLU A 77 -2.70 -11.10 -5.26
CA GLU A 77 -2.85 -12.27 -6.12
C GLU A 77 -1.53 -12.70 -6.78
N VAL A 78 -0.43 -12.51 -6.06
CA VAL A 78 0.89 -12.95 -6.49
C VAL A 78 1.14 -14.38 -6.01
N CYS A 79 1.64 -15.22 -6.90
CA CYS A 79 2.11 -16.56 -6.56
C CYS A 79 3.51 -16.49 -5.94
N GLN A 80 3.77 -17.29 -4.91
CA GLN A 80 5.05 -17.27 -4.19
C GLN A 80 6.26 -17.50 -5.12
N GLU A 81 6.13 -18.34 -6.14
CA GLU A 81 7.17 -18.58 -7.15
C GLU A 81 7.39 -17.35 -8.06
N ASP A 82 6.32 -16.66 -8.44
CA ASP A 82 6.40 -15.45 -9.26
C ASP A 82 7.04 -14.30 -8.47
N LEU A 83 6.77 -14.21 -7.17
CA LEU A 83 7.48 -13.30 -6.28
C LEU A 83 8.97 -13.66 -6.21
N ALA A 84 9.33 -14.94 -6.12
CA ALA A 84 10.73 -15.35 -6.09
C ALA A 84 11.47 -14.95 -7.38
N LEU A 85 10.82 -15.15 -8.54
CA LEU A 85 11.33 -14.72 -9.84
C LEU A 85 11.46 -13.18 -9.91
N LEU A 86 10.45 -12.43 -9.45
CA LEU A 86 10.52 -10.97 -9.36
C LEU A 86 11.73 -10.51 -8.54
N MET A 87 11.96 -11.14 -7.39
CA MET A 87 13.07 -10.79 -6.50
C MET A 87 14.44 -11.11 -7.10
N ASP A 88 14.57 -12.19 -7.86
CA ASP A 88 15.78 -12.50 -8.62
C ASP A 88 16.06 -11.42 -9.68
N GLU A 89 15.03 -11.01 -10.43
CA GLU A 89 15.17 -10.01 -11.49
C GLU A 89 15.40 -8.58 -10.98
N LEU A 90 14.86 -8.23 -9.81
CA LEU A 90 15.12 -6.93 -9.17
C LEU A 90 16.52 -6.87 -8.54
N GLY A 91 17.05 -8.02 -8.12
CA GLY A 91 18.41 -8.19 -7.62
C GLY A 91 18.66 -7.60 -6.23
N THR A 92 19.94 -7.48 -5.90
CA THR A 92 20.38 -7.05 -4.56
C THR A 92 19.91 -5.63 -4.22
N GLY A 93 19.47 -5.42 -2.98
CA GLY A 93 18.98 -4.13 -2.49
C GLY A 93 17.46 -4.03 -2.43
N TRP A 94 16.75 -5.03 -2.95
CA TRP A 94 15.33 -5.22 -2.74
C TRP A 94 15.05 -6.22 -1.62
N SER A 95 13.92 -6.06 -0.94
CA SER A 95 13.42 -6.97 0.07
C SER A 95 11.95 -7.24 -0.18
N ALA A 96 11.47 -8.43 0.17
CA ALA A 96 10.07 -8.77 0.07
C ALA A 96 9.58 -9.44 1.36
N ASN A 97 8.30 -9.23 1.65
CA ASN A 97 7.53 -10.05 2.59
C ASN A 97 6.30 -10.60 1.88
N PHE A 98 6.04 -11.89 2.08
CA PHE A 98 4.90 -12.60 1.51
C PHE A 98 3.94 -13.03 2.61
N ALA A 99 2.64 -12.85 2.37
CA ALA A 99 1.59 -13.35 3.25
C ALA A 99 0.62 -14.21 2.42
N PRO A 100 0.49 -15.52 2.73
CA PRO A 100 -0.30 -16.44 1.91
C PRO A 100 -1.80 -16.22 2.09
N TYR A 101 -2.56 -16.46 1.02
CA TYR A 101 -3.99 -16.72 1.12
C TYR A 101 -4.23 -18.08 1.74
N GLN A 102 -5.24 -18.16 2.58
CA GLN A 102 -5.68 -19.39 3.19
C GLN A 102 -7.14 -19.64 2.82
N TRP A 103 -7.51 -20.88 2.57
CA TRP A 103 -8.91 -21.27 2.61
C TRP A 103 -9.27 -21.67 4.03
N SER A 104 -10.42 -21.22 4.51
CA SER A 104 -11.04 -21.63 5.76
C SER A 104 -12.28 -22.47 5.48
N GLN A 105 -12.45 -23.55 6.22
CA GLN A 105 -13.70 -24.29 6.31
C GLN A 105 -13.94 -24.60 7.78
N ASP A 106 -15.02 -24.04 8.35
CA ASP A 106 -15.34 -24.19 9.76
C ASP A 106 -14.19 -23.84 10.72
N GLY A 107 -13.42 -22.81 10.37
CA GLY A 107 -12.27 -22.33 11.13
C GLY A 107 -10.99 -23.15 10.95
N VAL A 108 -11.05 -24.29 10.25
CA VAL A 108 -9.87 -25.06 9.83
C VAL A 108 -9.28 -24.40 8.58
N LYS A 109 -7.98 -24.10 8.61
CA LYS A 109 -7.31 -23.34 7.55
C LYS A 109 -6.23 -24.14 6.85
N TRP A 110 -6.10 -23.95 5.55
CA TRP A 110 -4.99 -24.43 4.74
C TRP A 110 -4.62 -23.42 3.66
N ASN A 111 -3.40 -23.49 3.13
CA ASN A 111 -2.97 -22.59 2.07
C ASN A 111 -3.78 -22.83 0.79
N SER A 112 -4.21 -21.74 0.16
CA SER A 112 -4.75 -21.78 -1.20
C SER A 112 -3.67 -22.20 -2.21
N ARG A 113 -4.08 -22.55 -3.44
CA ARG A 113 -3.18 -22.86 -4.56
C ARG A 113 -3.37 -21.86 -5.68
N CYS A 114 -2.29 -21.56 -6.40
CA CYS A 114 -2.29 -20.64 -7.54
C CYS A 114 -3.07 -21.20 -8.73
N GLY A 115 -2.96 -22.49 -9.00
CA GLY A 115 -3.75 -23.16 -10.02
C GLY A 115 -4.86 -24.04 -9.42
N ASP A 116 -5.63 -24.64 -10.33
CA ASP A 116 -6.53 -25.75 -10.00
C ASP A 116 -5.73 -26.99 -9.55
N ASP A 117 -6.41 -28.08 -9.16
CA ASP A 117 -5.77 -29.19 -8.44
C ASP A 117 -4.64 -29.89 -9.21
N ASP A 118 -4.72 -29.91 -10.54
CA ASP A 118 -3.71 -30.41 -11.48
C ASP A 118 -2.79 -29.30 -12.04
N GLY A 119 -3.05 -28.04 -11.68
CA GLY A 119 -2.27 -26.88 -12.07
C GLY A 119 -1.17 -26.50 -11.08
N ARG A 120 -0.81 -25.21 -11.08
CA ARG A 120 0.29 -24.66 -10.28
C ARG A 120 0.08 -24.92 -8.77
N ALA A 121 1.03 -25.61 -8.15
CA ALA A 121 1.02 -25.90 -6.73
C ALA A 121 1.47 -24.73 -5.83
N ALA A 122 2.02 -23.67 -6.43
CA ALA A 122 2.46 -22.47 -5.72
C ALA A 122 1.35 -21.88 -4.85
N VAL A 123 1.73 -21.29 -3.71
CA VAL A 123 0.79 -20.63 -2.80
C VAL A 123 0.56 -19.19 -3.28
N PRO A 124 -0.70 -18.74 -3.46
CA PRO A 124 -1.01 -17.35 -3.77
C PRO A 124 -1.08 -16.52 -2.51
N GLY A 125 -0.94 -15.20 -2.64
CA GLY A 125 -1.03 -14.30 -1.49
C GLY A 125 -0.88 -12.83 -1.86
N THR A 126 -0.57 -12.03 -0.85
CA THR A 126 -0.11 -10.65 -1.02
C THR A 126 1.39 -10.55 -0.77
N ALA A 127 2.05 -9.58 -1.40
CA ALA A 127 3.44 -9.26 -1.14
C ALA A 127 3.68 -7.77 -0.96
N ILE A 128 4.60 -7.42 -0.06
CA ILE A 128 5.21 -6.09 -0.02
C ILE A 128 6.62 -6.26 -0.56
N VAL A 129 6.99 -5.48 -1.57
CA VAL A 129 8.33 -5.45 -2.16
C VAL A 129 8.88 -4.04 -2.00
N VAL A 130 10.12 -3.89 -1.54
CA VAL A 130 10.69 -2.55 -1.27
C VAL A 130 12.20 -2.50 -1.49
N LYS A 131 12.67 -1.41 -2.10
CA LYS A 131 14.09 -1.11 -2.25
C LYS A 131 14.65 -0.49 -0.98
N GLY A 132 15.91 -0.71 -0.62
CA GLY A 132 16.51 -0.02 0.53
C GLY A 132 16.08 -0.56 1.91
N GLY A 133 15.61 -1.81 1.95
CA GLY A 133 15.45 -2.59 3.17
C GLY A 133 14.07 -2.52 3.82
N MET A 134 13.73 -3.60 4.52
CA MET A 134 12.44 -3.81 5.17
C MET A 134 12.64 -4.30 6.61
N THR A 135 11.82 -3.83 7.54
CA THR A 135 11.76 -4.32 8.92
C THR A 135 10.33 -4.43 9.41
N GLY A 136 10.10 -5.16 10.51
CA GLY A 136 8.81 -5.20 11.19
C GLY A 136 7.66 -5.81 10.38
N ALA A 137 7.97 -6.61 9.37
CA ALA A 137 6.96 -7.22 8.52
C ALA A 137 6.10 -8.21 9.31
N ARG A 138 4.78 -8.03 9.30
CA ARG A 138 3.81 -8.93 9.95
C ARG A 138 2.41 -8.79 9.38
N THR A 139 1.61 -9.83 9.56
CA THR A 139 0.17 -9.80 9.33
C THR A 139 -0.56 -9.22 10.53
N TYR A 140 -1.71 -8.61 10.27
CA TYR A 140 -2.64 -8.10 11.28
C TYR A 140 -3.96 -8.83 11.11
N PRO A 141 -4.62 -9.21 12.22
CA PRO A 141 -5.92 -9.82 12.13
C PRO A 141 -6.90 -8.79 11.57
N THR A 142 -7.70 -9.25 10.62
CA THR A 142 -8.96 -8.62 10.25
C THR A 142 -10.05 -9.68 10.33
N THR A 143 -11.29 -9.25 10.33
CA THR A 143 -12.47 -10.06 10.19
C THR A 143 -12.40 -10.77 8.83
N GLN A 144 -12.66 -12.07 8.81
CA GLN A 144 -12.46 -12.94 7.65
C GLN A 144 -13.65 -13.87 7.47
N PRO A 145 -13.91 -14.34 6.24
CA PRO A 145 -14.89 -15.38 5.98
C PRO A 145 -14.65 -16.62 6.86
N TRP A 146 -15.72 -17.09 7.50
CA TRP A 146 -15.69 -18.31 8.32
C TRP A 146 -15.42 -19.54 7.46
N THR A 147 -16.16 -19.65 6.36
CA THR A 147 -15.88 -20.53 5.24
C THR A 147 -15.52 -19.65 4.05
N GLY A 148 -14.48 -20.01 3.29
CA GLY A 148 -14.04 -19.23 2.14
C GLY A 148 -12.58 -18.81 2.21
N GLN A 149 -12.14 -18.04 1.22
CA GLN A 149 -10.78 -17.52 1.22
C GLN A 149 -10.61 -16.41 2.25
N GLN A 150 -9.51 -16.51 2.99
CA GLN A 150 -8.99 -15.50 3.87
C GLN A 150 -7.82 -14.79 3.20
N SER A 151 -7.93 -13.48 3.07
CA SER A 151 -6.93 -12.62 2.45
C SER A 151 -6.23 -11.80 3.54
N PRO A 152 -4.89 -11.90 3.67
CA PRO A 152 -4.18 -11.27 4.78
C PRO A 152 -4.03 -9.76 4.56
N PHE A 153 -4.18 -9.01 5.64
CA PHE A 153 -3.70 -7.65 5.76
C PHE A 153 -2.31 -7.68 6.39
N GLN A 154 -1.30 -7.14 5.70
CA GLN A 154 0.08 -7.12 6.19
C GLN A 154 0.70 -5.73 6.10
N CYS A 155 1.62 -5.44 7.02
CA CYS A 155 2.41 -4.22 6.97
C CYS A 155 3.89 -4.50 7.21
N ALA A 156 4.75 -3.65 6.65
CA ALA A 156 6.18 -3.65 6.88
C ALA A 156 6.77 -2.23 6.78
N THR A 157 7.81 -1.92 7.53
CA THR A 157 8.47 -0.61 7.47
C THR A 157 9.55 -0.59 6.38
N ALA A 158 9.40 0.33 5.43
CA ALA A 158 10.38 0.66 4.41
C ALA A 158 11.53 1.45 5.06
N THR A 159 12.63 0.77 5.37
CA THR A 159 13.63 1.27 6.35
C THR A 159 14.30 2.56 5.89
N TYR A 160 14.61 2.68 4.60
CA TYR A 160 15.26 3.88 4.04
C TYR A 160 14.41 5.16 4.15
N TRP A 161 13.08 5.04 4.06
CA TRP A 161 12.13 6.16 4.18
C TRP A 161 11.54 6.28 5.60
N GLY A 162 11.57 5.21 6.40
CA GLY A 162 10.92 5.18 7.71
C GLY A 162 9.39 5.35 7.61
N VAL A 163 8.79 4.80 6.55
CA VAL A 163 7.35 4.78 6.29
C VAL A 163 6.86 3.33 6.41
N THR A 164 5.71 3.13 7.03
CA THR A 164 5.06 1.81 7.05
C THR A 164 4.24 1.61 5.80
N LEU A 165 4.48 0.51 5.10
CA LEU A 165 3.75 0.08 3.92
C LEU A 165 2.75 -0.99 4.36
N CYS A 166 1.47 -0.84 4.03
CA CYS A 166 0.45 -1.85 4.32
C CYS A 166 -0.28 -2.30 3.06
N ASN A 167 -0.33 -3.61 2.83
CA ASN A 167 -0.96 -4.23 1.67
C ASN A 167 -2.30 -4.86 2.06
N VAL A 168 -3.36 -4.48 1.33
CA VAL A 168 -4.74 -4.93 1.48
C VAL A 168 -5.14 -5.80 0.29
N HIS A 169 -5.80 -6.93 0.57
CA HIS A 169 -6.72 -7.53 -0.39
C HIS A 169 -7.99 -7.88 0.38
N ALA A 170 -9.01 -7.04 0.28
CA ALA A 170 -10.21 -7.20 1.08
C ALA A 170 -11.10 -8.32 0.54
N ALA A 171 -11.95 -8.87 1.38
CA ALA A 171 -12.92 -9.87 0.96
C ALA A 171 -13.93 -9.28 -0.03
N ARG A 172 -14.38 -10.09 -1.00
CA ARG A 172 -15.51 -9.74 -1.88
C ARG A 172 -16.83 -9.97 -1.15
N LEU A 173 -17.88 -9.25 -1.55
CA LEU A 173 -19.24 -9.65 -1.20
C LEU A 173 -19.50 -11.08 -1.71
N GLY A 174 -20.08 -11.93 -0.87
CA GLY A 174 -20.27 -13.35 -1.21
C GLY A 174 -19.02 -14.22 -1.09
N SER A 175 -17.97 -13.72 -0.45
CA SER A 175 -16.75 -14.49 -0.16
C SER A 175 -16.96 -15.67 0.79
N ASN A 176 -18.04 -15.66 1.59
CA ASN A 176 -18.47 -16.82 2.35
C ASN A 176 -19.57 -17.58 1.59
N PRO A 177 -19.31 -18.80 1.09
CA PRO A 177 -20.29 -19.56 0.32
C PRO A 177 -21.48 -20.03 1.16
N ASP A 178 -21.34 -20.16 2.48
CA ASP A 178 -22.43 -20.56 3.38
C ASP A 178 -23.37 -19.38 3.69
N HIS A 179 -22.86 -18.15 3.54
CA HIS A 179 -23.57 -16.90 3.78
C HIS A 179 -23.20 -15.84 2.73
N PRO A 180 -23.66 -16.03 1.47
CA PRO A 180 -23.25 -15.20 0.34
C PRO A 180 -23.70 -13.73 0.46
N GLU A 181 -24.68 -13.44 1.32
CA GLU A 181 -25.15 -12.10 1.61
C GLU A 181 -24.30 -11.34 2.63
N TRP A 182 -23.38 -12.03 3.33
CA TRP A 182 -22.51 -11.37 4.31
C TRP A 182 -21.42 -10.57 3.60
N ASP A 183 -21.28 -9.34 4.06
CA ASP A 183 -20.21 -8.43 3.67
C ASP A 183 -19.27 -8.30 4.86
N TYR A 184 -17.98 -8.56 4.64
CA TYR A 184 -16.95 -8.44 5.68
C TYR A 184 -16.17 -7.13 5.56
N ARG A 185 -16.41 -6.35 4.49
CA ARG A 185 -15.57 -5.21 4.13
C ARG A 185 -15.70 -4.07 5.12
N ASP A 186 -16.86 -3.85 5.72
CA ASP A 186 -17.08 -2.81 6.72
C ASP A 186 -16.21 -3.03 7.97
N ASP A 187 -16.24 -4.25 8.52
CA ASP A 187 -15.39 -4.65 9.65
C ASP A 187 -13.91 -4.60 9.25
N GLN A 188 -13.56 -5.19 8.10
CA GLN A 188 -12.18 -5.20 7.60
C GLN A 188 -11.62 -3.78 7.45
N PHE A 189 -12.39 -2.85 6.87
CA PHE A 189 -11.93 -1.48 6.65
C PHE A 189 -11.80 -0.73 7.98
N ALA A 190 -12.70 -0.96 8.93
CA ALA A 190 -12.59 -0.37 10.28
C ALA A 190 -11.34 -0.86 11.02
N GLU A 191 -11.03 -2.15 10.93
CA GLU A 191 -9.84 -2.76 11.55
C GLU A 191 -8.55 -2.32 10.86
N ILE A 192 -8.53 -2.28 9.51
CA ILE A 192 -7.41 -1.73 8.73
C ILE A 192 -7.16 -0.30 9.17
N LYS A 193 -8.19 0.54 9.22
CA LYS A 193 -8.09 1.93 9.71
C LYS A 193 -7.48 1.98 11.11
N ALA A 194 -7.99 1.16 12.03
CA ALA A 194 -7.50 1.12 13.40
C ALA A 194 -6.01 0.79 13.47
N VAL A 195 -5.53 -0.16 12.65
CA VAL A 195 -4.11 -0.52 12.55
C VAL A 195 -3.28 0.60 11.94
N VAL A 196 -3.67 1.16 10.79
CA VAL A 196 -2.87 2.18 10.10
C VAL A 196 -2.75 3.47 10.91
N ASN A 197 -3.77 3.80 11.70
CA ASN A 197 -3.76 4.92 12.64
C ASN A 197 -2.70 4.76 13.75
N THR A 198 -2.16 3.56 13.98
CA THR A 198 -1.09 3.34 14.96
C THR A 198 0.30 3.70 14.43
N PHE A 199 0.45 3.88 13.12
CA PHE A 199 1.73 4.25 12.52
C PHE A 199 1.84 5.76 12.35
N PRO A 200 2.98 6.37 12.71
CA PRO A 200 3.18 7.80 12.55
C PRO A 200 3.24 8.22 11.08
N ARG A 201 3.72 7.32 10.21
CA ARG A 201 3.86 7.52 8.76
C ARG A 201 3.49 6.25 8.04
N THR A 202 2.53 6.32 7.13
CA THR A 202 1.98 5.16 6.45
C THR A 202 1.62 5.46 5.01
N VAL A 203 1.86 4.48 4.14
CA VAL A 203 1.21 4.34 2.84
C VAL A 203 0.54 2.97 2.84
N PHE A 204 -0.75 2.92 2.54
CA PHE A 204 -1.49 1.67 2.54
C PHE A 204 -2.42 1.59 1.35
N GLY A 205 -2.63 0.39 0.84
CA GLY A 205 -3.41 0.21 -0.37
C GLY A 205 -3.46 -1.22 -0.85
N GLY A 206 -4.11 -1.40 -1.98
CA GLY A 206 -4.41 -2.70 -2.54
C GLY A 206 -5.76 -2.75 -3.23
N ASP A 207 -6.23 -3.97 -3.46
CA ASP A 207 -7.58 -4.25 -3.95
C ASP A 207 -8.54 -4.30 -2.75
N PHE A 208 -9.40 -3.29 -2.64
CA PHE A 208 -10.41 -3.21 -1.59
C PHE A 208 -11.69 -3.95 -1.98
N ASN A 209 -11.78 -4.49 -3.20
CA ASN A 209 -12.96 -5.18 -3.71
C ASN A 209 -14.26 -4.39 -3.51
N SER A 210 -14.17 -3.06 -3.45
CA SER A 210 -15.29 -2.16 -3.19
C SER A 210 -15.23 -0.95 -4.10
N LEU A 211 -16.40 -0.58 -4.62
CA LEU A 211 -16.56 0.69 -5.31
C LEU A 211 -16.25 1.85 -4.36
N SER A 212 -15.81 2.95 -4.96
CA SER A 212 -15.50 4.16 -4.21
C SER A 212 -16.78 4.75 -3.59
N PRO A 213 -16.70 5.47 -2.46
CA PRO A 213 -17.89 5.92 -1.74
C PRO A 213 -18.89 6.71 -2.58
N ASP A 214 -18.38 7.57 -3.48
CA ASP A 214 -19.20 8.47 -4.29
C ASP A 214 -19.45 7.91 -5.72
N ALA A 215 -19.11 6.65 -5.98
CA ALA A 215 -19.37 6.03 -7.27
C ALA A 215 -20.88 6.01 -7.57
N PRO A 216 -21.32 6.40 -8.78
CA PRO A 216 -22.73 6.41 -9.14
C PRO A 216 -23.39 5.04 -8.94
N GLY A 217 -24.50 5.01 -8.19
CA GLY A 217 -25.24 3.78 -7.93
C GLY A 217 -24.59 2.83 -6.91
N ASN A 218 -23.53 3.26 -6.20
CA ASN A 218 -22.92 2.44 -5.16
C ASN A 218 -23.86 2.26 -3.95
N THR A 219 -24.48 1.08 -3.85
CA THR A 219 -25.34 0.70 -2.72
C THR A 219 -24.54 0.22 -1.49
N ALA A 220 -23.23 -0.01 -1.65
CA ALA A 220 -22.33 -0.50 -0.61
C ALA A 220 -21.40 0.61 -0.06
N ALA A 221 -21.71 1.89 -0.28
CA ALA A 221 -20.89 3.00 0.22
C ALA A 221 -20.71 2.99 1.75
N TRP A 222 -21.63 2.34 2.47
CA TRP A 222 -21.63 2.19 3.92
C TRP A 222 -20.46 1.34 4.46
N VAL A 223 -19.81 0.51 3.62
CA VAL A 223 -18.64 -0.29 4.05
C VAL A 223 -17.41 0.56 4.33
N TRP A 224 -17.37 1.80 3.84
CA TRP A 224 -16.28 2.73 4.12
C TRP A 224 -16.48 3.42 5.48
N PRO A 225 -15.66 3.12 6.49
CA PRO A 225 -15.83 3.75 7.80
C PRO A 225 -15.51 5.24 7.73
N GLU A 226 -16.24 6.03 8.53
CA GLU A 226 -16.03 7.47 8.65
C GLU A 226 -14.55 7.77 8.91
N GLY A 227 -13.96 8.72 8.18
CA GLY A 227 -12.59 9.18 8.37
C GLY A 227 -11.50 8.15 7.98
N LEU A 228 -11.81 7.11 7.20
CA LEU A 228 -10.78 6.40 6.42
C LEU A 228 -10.51 7.16 5.12
N TYR A 229 -11.56 7.37 4.33
CA TYR A 229 -11.48 8.09 3.06
C TYR A 229 -11.79 9.57 3.29
N SER A 230 -10.82 10.46 3.06
CA SER A 230 -10.97 11.90 3.24
C SER A 230 -12.15 12.46 2.44
N THR A 231 -12.85 13.45 3.02
CA THR A 231 -13.90 14.21 2.33
C THR A 231 -13.41 15.57 1.81
N GLY A 232 -12.09 15.73 1.69
CA GLY A 232 -11.44 16.95 1.20
C GLY A 232 -10.38 17.50 2.16
N ASP A 233 -9.71 18.56 1.72
CA ASP A 233 -8.59 19.16 2.42
C ASP A 233 -8.96 19.56 3.86
N GLY A 234 -8.12 19.19 4.82
CA GLY A 234 -8.33 19.51 6.24
C GLY A 234 -9.43 18.71 6.94
N THR A 235 -10.06 17.74 6.26
CA THR A 235 -11.03 16.82 6.89
C THR A 235 -10.33 15.56 7.41
N PRO A 236 -10.86 14.91 8.46
CA PRO A 236 -10.32 13.64 8.95
C PRO A 236 -10.27 12.57 7.85
N GLY A 237 -9.22 11.75 7.87
CA GLY A 237 -9.01 10.63 6.96
C GLY A 237 -7.86 10.83 6.00
N TYR A 238 -7.67 9.83 5.14
CA TYR A 238 -6.56 9.76 4.21
C TYR A 238 -7.00 10.21 2.83
N GLN A 239 -6.22 11.10 2.21
CA GLN A 239 -6.40 11.42 0.81
C GLN A 239 -5.97 10.21 -0.02
N GLU A 240 -6.85 9.77 -0.91
CA GLU A 240 -6.55 8.68 -1.85
C GLU A 240 -5.76 9.21 -3.05
N CYS A 241 -4.91 8.36 -3.64
CA CYS A 241 -4.05 8.67 -4.78
C CYS A 241 -4.78 9.45 -5.87
N ASP A 242 -5.95 9.01 -6.33
CA ASP A 242 -6.67 9.62 -7.45
C ASP A 242 -7.85 10.51 -7.02
N GLN A 243 -7.90 10.85 -5.72
CA GLN A 243 -8.88 11.79 -5.17
C GLN A 243 -8.54 13.24 -5.57
N THR A 244 -9.54 13.98 -6.02
CA THR A 244 -9.44 15.43 -6.27
C THR A 244 -10.45 16.20 -5.44
N GLY A 245 -9.97 17.08 -4.56
CA GLY A 245 -10.80 17.80 -3.61
C GLY A 245 -11.64 16.85 -2.75
N ALA A 246 -12.94 17.14 -2.63
CA ALA A 246 -13.87 16.30 -1.87
C ALA A 246 -14.41 15.07 -2.63
N SER A 247 -14.12 14.93 -3.94
CA SER A 247 -14.71 13.87 -4.77
C SER A 247 -14.00 12.53 -4.56
N ARG A 248 -14.73 11.52 -4.08
CA ARG A 248 -14.20 10.16 -3.82
C ARG A 248 -14.65 9.18 -4.90
N THR A 249 -14.47 9.57 -6.15
CA THR A 249 -14.80 8.77 -7.35
C THR A 249 -13.56 8.11 -7.94
N GLY A 250 -12.50 8.90 -8.18
CA GLY A 250 -11.26 8.47 -8.84
C GLY A 250 -11.49 7.87 -10.25
N ARG A 251 -10.40 7.53 -10.94
CA ARG A 251 -10.45 6.76 -12.19
C ARG A 251 -10.70 5.27 -11.89
N PRO A 252 -11.38 4.55 -12.80
CA PRO A 252 -11.53 3.10 -12.71
C PRO A 252 -10.17 2.40 -12.61
N THR A 253 -10.15 1.24 -11.95
CA THR A 253 -8.95 0.39 -11.82
C THR A 253 -9.20 -1.06 -12.23
N TYR A 254 -10.41 -1.36 -12.72
CA TYR A 254 -10.79 -2.69 -13.20
C TYR A 254 -11.22 -2.63 -14.67
N ASP A 255 -10.63 -3.49 -15.49
CA ASP A 255 -10.78 -3.55 -16.93
C ASP A 255 -12.25 -3.64 -17.37
N ASN A 256 -12.54 -3.01 -18.50
CA ASN A 256 -13.85 -3.04 -19.15
C ASN A 256 -15.02 -2.60 -18.24
N SER A 257 -14.74 -1.80 -17.22
CA SER A 257 -15.72 -1.31 -16.26
C SER A 257 -15.45 0.15 -15.87
N THR A 258 -16.42 0.78 -15.20
CA THR A 258 -16.20 2.07 -14.53
C THR A 258 -15.83 1.89 -13.05
N ALA A 259 -15.50 0.67 -12.62
CA ALA A 259 -15.24 0.37 -11.22
C ALA A 259 -13.82 0.78 -10.82
N LYS A 260 -13.73 1.55 -9.74
CA LYS A 260 -12.49 1.73 -8.97
C LYS A 260 -12.54 0.74 -7.80
N LEU A 261 -11.59 -0.17 -7.76
CA LEU A 261 -11.47 -1.22 -6.73
C LEU A 261 -10.11 -1.18 -6.02
N ASP A 262 -9.11 -0.56 -6.66
CA ASP A 262 -7.76 -0.44 -6.18
C ASP A 262 -7.49 0.98 -5.70
N TYR A 263 -6.84 1.07 -4.53
CA TYR A 263 -6.64 2.33 -3.83
C TYR A 263 -5.24 2.39 -3.23
N LEU A 264 -4.67 3.59 -3.21
CA LEU A 264 -3.51 3.94 -2.39
C LEU A 264 -3.88 5.15 -1.54
N PHE A 265 -3.61 5.06 -0.25
CA PHE A 265 -3.84 6.09 0.76
C PHE A 265 -2.53 6.36 1.50
N SER A 266 -2.35 7.59 1.96
CA SER A 266 -1.12 8.00 2.63
C SER A 266 -1.36 9.03 3.73
N SER A 267 -0.58 8.95 4.81
CA SER A 267 -0.44 10.05 5.78
C SER A 267 0.52 11.13 5.29
N GLU A 268 1.36 10.81 4.32
CA GLU A 268 2.37 11.70 3.77
C GLU A 268 1.77 12.56 2.64
N PRO A 269 2.25 13.80 2.44
CA PRO A 269 1.80 14.65 1.34
C PRO A 269 1.98 13.98 -0.03
N ARG A 270 0.87 13.76 -0.73
CA ARG A 270 0.86 13.29 -2.12
C ARG A 270 1.48 14.34 -3.04
N ARG A 271 2.42 13.92 -3.90
CA ARG A 271 3.01 14.74 -4.97
C ARG A 271 2.32 14.52 -6.30
N TRP A 272 2.09 13.26 -6.67
CA TRP A 272 1.37 12.90 -7.88
C TRP A 272 0.78 11.49 -7.76
N CYS A 273 -0.19 11.21 -8.62
CA CYS A 273 -0.82 9.91 -8.76
C CYS A 273 -0.99 9.54 -10.23
N VAL A 274 -0.85 8.26 -10.55
CA VAL A 274 -1.21 7.70 -11.85
C VAL A 274 -1.95 6.38 -11.68
N VAL A 275 -2.97 6.20 -12.51
CA VAL A 275 -3.56 4.89 -12.83
C VAL A 275 -3.08 4.55 -14.23
N ALA A 276 -2.40 3.42 -14.38
CA ALA A 276 -1.79 2.96 -15.61
C ALA A 276 -2.34 1.61 -16.02
N ASP A 277 -2.65 1.46 -17.31
CA ASP A 277 -3.15 0.21 -17.86
C ASP A 277 -2.09 -0.89 -17.76
N SER A 278 -2.54 -2.14 -17.57
CA SER A 278 -1.70 -3.33 -17.67
C SER A 278 -2.34 -4.29 -18.67
N ALA A 279 -1.60 -4.75 -19.67
CA ALA A 279 -2.10 -5.75 -20.61
C ALA A 279 -2.15 -7.17 -20.01
N PHE A 280 -1.70 -7.35 -18.75
CA PHE A 280 -1.43 -8.65 -18.14
C PHE A 280 -2.18 -8.87 -16.81
N SER A 281 -3.17 -8.05 -16.52
CA SER A 281 -4.18 -8.24 -15.48
C SER A 281 -5.45 -7.50 -15.88
N ASP A 282 -6.58 -7.98 -15.38
CA ASP A 282 -7.85 -7.26 -15.30
C ASP A 282 -7.82 -6.03 -14.37
N HIS A 283 -6.77 -5.85 -13.57
CA HIS A 283 -6.58 -4.66 -12.73
C HIS A 283 -5.49 -3.74 -13.30
N HIS A 284 -5.76 -2.44 -13.23
CA HIS A 284 -4.80 -1.40 -13.55
C HIS A 284 -3.79 -1.21 -12.40
N VAL A 285 -2.61 -0.71 -12.74
CA VAL A 285 -1.57 -0.34 -11.79
C VAL A 285 -1.88 1.04 -11.21
N VAL A 286 -1.87 1.18 -9.89
CA VAL A 286 -2.00 2.48 -9.20
C VAL A 286 -0.65 2.85 -8.61
N ILE A 287 -0.13 4.05 -8.90
CA ILE A 287 1.13 4.54 -8.34
C ILE A 287 0.92 5.90 -7.71
N GLU A 288 1.31 6.00 -6.44
CA GLU A 288 1.33 7.25 -5.69
C GLU A 288 2.78 7.64 -5.39
N SER A 289 3.14 8.89 -5.65
CA SER A 289 4.37 9.48 -5.11
C SER A 289 4.04 10.34 -3.92
N VAL A 290 4.74 10.10 -2.82
CA VAL A 290 4.59 10.86 -1.58
C VAL A 290 5.90 11.52 -1.17
N SER A 291 5.78 12.65 -0.47
CA SER A 291 6.91 13.39 0.10
C SER A 291 7.14 12.93 1.53
N VAL A 292 8.29 12.29 1.79
CA VAL A 292 8.66 11.77 3.11
C VAL A 292 9.73 12.67 3.73
N ALA A 293 9.40 13.32 4.84
CA ALA A 293 10.34 14.16 5.59
C ALA A 293 11.37 13.35 6.40
#